data_AF-A0AAE6MIV8-F1
#
_entry.id   AF-A0AAE6MIV8-F1
#
_cell.length_a   1.000
_cell.length_b   1.000
_cell.length_c   1.000
_cell.angle_alpha   90.00
_cell.angle_beta   90.00
_cell.angle_gamma   90.00
#
_symmetry.space_group_name_H-M   'P 1'
#
loop_
_entity.id
_entity.type
_entity.pdbx_description
1 polymer ?
#
loop_
_entity_poly.entity_id
_entity_poly.type
_entity_poly.pdbx_seq_one_letter_code
_entity_poly.pdbx_strand_id
1 'polypeptide(L)'
;MNGLQEMILIGEIVLQSKIAKRAAERLRATHDHFDHVETWCSIQSILVSVGIVSKILWPDKKYKQCGVELRRLLKVDESNPLSNRSFRNHFAHYDERVHEYFKFNSQGVYTDLAMNPHLNSGIFGHIPMHTHRGYNAFNDTVVFRDEILDLNELLIALDALLENCKPYALAGC
;
A
#
# COMPACT_ATOMS: atom_id res chain seq x y z
N MET A 1 3.73 -7.89 26.03
CA MET A 1 2.38 -8.35 25.57
C MET A 1 2.10 -9.75 26.15
N ASN A 2 0.87 -10.28 26.15
CA ASN A 2 0.67 -11.71 26.51
C ASN A 2 0.72 -12.59 25.25
N GLY A 3 1.01 -13.89 25.40
CA GLY A 3 1.20 -14.79 24.26
C GLY A 3 -0.02 -14.94 23.35
N LEU A 4 -1.25 -14.85 23.89
CA LEU A 4 -2.47 -14.90 23.09
C LEU A 4 -2.60 -13.67 22.19
N GLN A 5 -2.32 -12.48 22.73
CA GLN A 5 -2.36 -11.24 21.98
C GLN A 5 -1.31 -11.22 20.87
N GLU A 6 -0.09 -11.73 21.14
CA GLU A 6 0.95 -11.92 20.12
C GLU A 6 0.47 -12.82 18.98
N MET A 7 -0.10 -13.98 19.30
CA MET A 7 -0.62 -14.93 18.29
C MET A 7 -1.70 -14.31 17.42
N ILE A 8 -2.65 -13.56 18.01
CA ILE A 8 -3.72 -12.89 17.26
C ILE A 8 -3.14 -11.85 16.29
N LEU A 9 -2.20 -11.02 16.74
CA LEU A 9 -1.60 -9.98 15.89
C LEU A 9 -0.74 -10.58 14.78
N ILE A 10 0.01 -11.65 15.06
CA ILE A 10 0.77 -12.40 14.04
C ILE A 10 -0.18 -13.05 13.02
N GLY A 11 -1.29 -13.64 13.48
CA GLY A 11 -2.32 -14.21 12.62
C GLY A 11 -2.91 -13.16 11.67
N GLU A 12 -3.21 -11.97 12.17
CA GLU A 12 -3.69 -10.85 11.35
C GLU A 12 -2.64 -10.38 10.34
N ILE A 13 -1.35 -10.29 10.74
CA ILE A 13 -0.25 -10.00 9.80
C ILE A 13 -0.23 -11.03 8.65
N VAL A 14 -0.35 -12.32 8.98
CA VAL A 14 -0.35 -13.39 7.97
C VAL A 14 -1.54 -13.26 7.04
N LEU A 15 -2.75 -13.02 7.57
CA LEU A 15 -3.96 -12.86 6.79
C LEU A 15 -3.84 -11.66 5.82
N GLN A 16 -3.47 -10.49 6.34
CA GLN A 16 -3.36 -9.28 5.52
C GLN A 16 -2.27 -9.38 4.46
N SER A 17 -1.15 -10.02 4.78
CA SER A 17 -0.11 -10.29 3.78
C SER A 17 -0.64 -11.18 2.64
N LYS A 18 -1.42 -12.22 2.96
CA LYS A 18 -2.06 -13.07 1.94
C LYS A 18 -3.12 -12.33 1.11
N ILE A 19 -3.90 -11.45 1.73
CA ILE A 19 -4.89 -10.61 1.01
C ILE A 19 -4.17 -9.70 0.02
N ALA A 20 -3.10 -9.02 0.44
CA ALA A 20 -2.30 -8.17 -0.44
C ALA A 20 -1.71 -8.95 -1.63
N LYS A 21 -1.15 -10.15 -1.39
CA LYS A 21 -0.64 -11.02 -2.46
C LYS A 21 -1.73 -11.41 -3.45
N ARG A 22 -2.90 -11.84 -2.95
CA ARG A 22 -4.04 -12.20 -3.81
C ARG A 22 -4.57 -11.02 -4.60
N ALA A 23 -4.54 -9.81 -4.04
CA ALA A 23 -4.86 -8.59 -4.76
C ALA A 23 -3.83 -8.28 -5.84
N ALA A 24 -2.54 -8.48 -5.59
CA ALA A 24 -1.49 -8.32 -6.60
C ALA A 24 -1.60 -9.34 -7.76
N GLU A 25 -2.00 -10.58 -7.47
CA GLU A 25 -2.30 -11.57 -8.50
C GLU A 25 -3.46 -11.14 -9.40
N ARG A 26 -4.55 -10.64 -8.80
CA ARG A 26 -5.69 -10.09 -9.56
C ARG A 26 -5.28 -8.88 -10.39
N LEU A 27 -4.52 -7.95 -9.81
CA LEU A 27 -3.99 -6.77 -10.50
C LEU A 27 -3.17 -7.14 -11.74
N ARG A 28 -2.28 -8.13 -11.64
CA ARG A 28 -1.50 -8.59 -12.80
C ARG A 28 -2.37 -9.26 -13.87
N ALA A 29 -3.44 -9.93 -13.47
CA ALA A 29 -4.38 -10.56 -14.41
C ALA A 29 -5.30 -9.56 -15.12
N THR A 30 -5.48 -8.34 -14.61
CA THR A 30 -6.30 -7.32 -15.30
C THR A 30 -5.65 -6.78 -16.57
N HIS A 31 -4.33 -7.00 -16.76
CA HIS A 31 -3.61 -6.62 -17.97
C HIS A 31 -4.22 -7.24 -19.24
N ASP A 32 -4.85 -8.41 -19.12
CA ASP A 32 -5.44 -9.13 -20.25
C ASP A 32 -6.81 -8.57 -20.68
N HIS A 33 -7.51 -7.86 -19.80
CA HIS A 33 -8.93 -7.48 -20.00
C HIS A 33 -9.21 -5.98 -19.81
N PHE A 34 -8.22 -5.17 -19.44
CA PHE A 34 -8.36 -3.73 -19.17
C PHE A 34 -9.51 -3.40 -18.19
N ASP A 35 -9.71 -4.24 -17.18
CA ASP A 35 -10.70 -4.00 -16.13
C ASP A 35 -10.21 -2.92 -15.16
N HIS A 36 -10.70 -1.71 -15.38
CA HIS A 36 -10.35 -0.53 -14.58
C HIS A 36 -10.84 -0.65 -13.14
N VAL A 37 -12.04 -1.18 -12.92
CA VAL A 37 -12.61 -1.33 -11.57
C VAL A 37 -11.80 -2.34 -10.78
N GLU A 38 -11.48 -3.50 -11.37
CA GLU A 38 -10.68 -4.52 -10.69
C GLU A 38 -9.24 -4.05 -10.43
N THR A 39 -8.68 -3.23 -11.33
CA THR A 39 -7.36 -2.61 -11.13
C THR A 39 -7.35 -1.77 -9.84
N TRP A 40 -8.29 -0.83 -9.71
CA TRP A 40 -8.34 0.06 -8.53
C TRP A 40 -8.82 -0.65 -7.26
N CYS A 41 -9.71 -1.65 -7.40
CA CYS A 41 -10.10 -2.54 -6.30
C CYS A 41 -8.89 -3.31 -5.75
N SER A 42 -8.04 -3.82 -6.64
CA SER A 42 -6.84 -4.56 -6.26
C SER A 42 -5.81 -3.66 -5.61
N ILE A 43 -5.52 -2.48 -6.18
CA ILE A 43 -4.64 -1.47 -5.57
C ILE A 43 -5.12 -1.08 -4.17
N GLN A 44 -6.42 -0.78 -4.02
CA GLN A 44 -7.00 -0.44 -2.73
C GLN A 44 -6.84 -1.60 -1.73
N SER A 45 -7.09 -2.83 -2.15
CA SER A 45 -6.91 -4.03 -1.32
C SER A 45 -5.46 -4.17 -0.82
N ILE A 46 -4.47 -3.97 -1.71
CA ILE A 46 -3.04 -3.98 -1.35
C ILE A 46 -2.74 -2.91 -0.30
N LEU A 47 -3.11 -1.65 -0.57
CA LEU A 47 -2.78 -0.51 0.30
C LEU A 47 -3.47 -0.61 1.67
N VAL A 48 -4.71 -1.11 1.73
CA VAL A 48 -5.42 -1.33 2.99
C VAL A 48 -4.74 -2.42 3.80
N SER A 49 -4.43 -3.57 3.20
CA SER A 49 -3.77 -4.68 3.90
C SER A 49 -2.38 -4.31 4.40
N VAL A 50 -1.55 -3.67 3.57
CA VAL A 50 -0.26 -3.09 3.99
C VAL A 50 -0.48 -2.09 5.14
N GLY A 51 -1.52 -1.28 5.05
CA GLY A 51 -1.89 -0.31 6.05
C GLY A 51 -2.22 -0.91 7.42
N ILE A 52 -2.90 -2.06 7.44
CA ILE A 52 -3.23 -2.79 8.67
C ILE A 52 -1.95 -3.38 9.28
N VAL A 53 -1.12 -4.05 8.47
CA VAL A 53 0.18 -4.58 8.91
C VAL A 53 1.05 -3.46 9.50
N SER A 54 1.11 -2.31 8.83
CA SER A 54 1.83 -1.12 9.30
C SER A 54 1.32 -0.62 10.65
N LYS A 55 0.01 -0.63 10.88
CA LYS A 55 -0.58 -0.21 12.17
C LYS A 55 -0.30 -1.21 13.29
N ILE A 56 -0.23 -2.50 12.99
CA ILE A 56 0.15 -3.53 13.96
C ILE A 56 1.62 -3.38 14.35
N LEU A 57 2.50 -3.25 13.36
CA LEU A 57 3.94 -3.19 13.58
C LEU A 57 4.39 -1.83 14.11
N TRP A 58 3.87 -0.71 13.63
CA TRP A 58 4.22 0.65 14.09
C TRP A 58 3.00 1.39 14.65
N PRO A 59 2.36 0.92 15.73
CA PRO A 59 1.13 1.51 16.23
C PRO A 59 1.32 2.93 16.77
N ASP A 60 0.21 3.61 17.03
CA ASP A 60 0.23 4.96 17.61
C ASP A 60 0.85 4.95 19.02
N LYS A 61 1.19 6.14 19.53
CA LYS A 61 1.98 6.35 20.76
C LYS A 61 1.53 5.48 21.95
N LYS A 62 0.22 5.28 22.12
CA LYS A 62 -0.37 4.47 23.19
C LYS A 62 0.11 3.02 23.20
N TYR A 63 0.35 2.42 22.04
CA TYR A 63 0.74 1.01 21.90
C TYR A 63 2.15 0.83 21.32
N LYS A 64 2.97 1.89 21.30
CA LYS A 64 4.31 1.89 20.68
C LYS A 64 5.18 0.71 21.12
N GLN A 65 5.16 0.39 22.42
CA GLN A 65 5.96 -0.71 22.99
C GLN A 65 5.54 -2.07 22.42
N CYS A 66 4.25 -2.30 22.19
CA CYS A 66 3.73 -3.51 21.56
C CYS A 66 4.31 -3.72 20.16
N GLY A 67 4.35 -2.65 19.36
CA GLY A 67 4.95 -2.68 18.02
C GLY A 67 6.46 -2.97 18.07
N VAL A 68 7.19 -2.36 19.00
CA VAL A 68 8.64 -2.64 19.19
C VAL A 68 8.87 -4.10 19.53
N GLU A 69 8.08 -4.67 20.44
CA GLU A 69 8.16 -6.09 20.81
C GLU A 69 7.89 -7.00 19.61
N LEU A 70 6.84 -6.73 18.83
CA LEU A 70 6.50 -7.48 17.62
C LEU A 70 7.57 -7.39 16.54
N ARG A 71 8.10 -6.20 16.25
CA ARG A 71 9.17 -6.02 15.28
C ARG A 71 10.43 -6.78 15.69
N ARG A 72 10.79 -6.76 16.98
CA ARG A 72 11.91 -7.54 17.50
C ARG A 72 11.69 -9.04 17.33
N LEU A 73 10.48 -9.52 17.66
CA LEU A 73 10.10 -10.92 17.54
C LEU A 73 10.16 -11.41 16.07
N LEU A 74 9.62 -10.61 15.17
CA LEU A 74 9.53 -10.90 13.73
C LEU A 74 10.73 -10.39 12.93
N LYS A 75 11.80 -9.93 13.60
CA LYS A 75 13.05 -9.45 12.97
C LYS A 75 12.81 -8.38 11.88
N VAL A 76 11.91 -7.45 12.13
CA VAL A 76 11.56 -6.35 11.21
C VAL A 76 12.37 -5.11 11.57
N ASP A 77 13.10 -4.58 10.58
CA ASP A 77 13.88 -3.34 10.73
C ASP A 77 12.99 -2.09 10.78
N GLU A 78 13.47 -1.01 11.41
CA GLU A 78 12.77 0.28 11.44
C GLU A 78 12.66 0.93 10.06
N SER A 79 13.64 0.71 9.17
CA SER A 79 13.66 1.23 7.80
C SER A 79 12.81 0.41 6.83
N ASN A 80 12.04 -0.56 7.32
CA ASN A 80 11.18 -1.38 6.47
C ASN A 80 10.12 -0.50 5.76
N PRO A 81 9.87 -0.70 4.45
CA PRO A 81 8.98 0.16 3.67
C PRO A 81 7.52 0.12 4.16
N LEU A 82 7.10 -0.94 4.87
CA LEU A 82 5.77 -1.03 5.49
C LEU A 82 5.56 0.00 6.62
N SER A 83 6.62 0.66 7.10
CA SER A 83 6.52 1.74 8.09
C SER A 83 5.92 3.01 7.51
N ASN A 84 6.08 3.26 6.20
CA ASN A 84 5.61 4.48 5.55
C ASN A 84 4.09 4.45 5.36
N ARG A 85 3.42 5.50 5.84
CA ARG A 85 1.96 5.64 5.84
C ARG A 85 1.44 6.63 4.80
N SER A 86 2.30 7.37 4.10
CA SER A 86 1.94 8.51 3.24
C SER A 86 0.92 8.09 2.18
N PHE A 87 1.29 7.10 1.37
CA PHE A 87 0.46 6.60 0.27
C PHE A 87 -0.91 6.11 0.69
N ARG A 88 -0.98 5.26 1.72
CA ARG A 88 -2.26 4.81 2.27
C ARG A 88 -3.09 5.99 2.75
N ASN A 89 -2.50 6.98 3.41
CA ASN A 89 -3.22 8.14 3.92
C ASN A 89 -3.83 8.98 2.78
N HIS A 90 -3.17 9.08 1.62
CA HIS A 90 -3.77 9.73 0.45
C HIS A 90 -5.07 9.05 -0.01
N PHE A 91 -5.09 7.71 -0.01
CA PHE A 91 -6.26 6.94 -0.40
C PHE A 91 -7.35 6.91 0.68
N ALA A 92 -6.96 6.88 1.97
CA ALA A 92 -7.90 6.85 3.08
C ALA A 92 -8.61 8.19 3.34
N HIS A 93 -7.91 9.31 3.11
CA HIS A 93 -8.42 10.68 3.30
C HIS A 93 -8.71 11.34 1.94
N TYR A 94 -9.26 10.57 1.00
CA TYR A 94 -9.44 11.00 -0.39
C TYR A 94 -10.29 12.28 -0.50
N ASP A 95 -11.33 12.42 0.31
CA ASP A 95 -12.17 13.61 0.41
C ASP A 95 -11.35 14.87 0.77
N GLU A 96 -10.52 14.79 1.80
CA GLU A 96 -9.62 15.89 2.19
C GLU A 96 -8.64 16.23 1.06
N ARG A 97 -8.12 15.21 0.36
CA ARG A 97 -7.21 15.40 -0.77
C ARG A 97 -7.87 16.11 -1.94
N VAL A 98 -9.13 15.83 -2.24
CA VAL A 98 -9.87 16.52 -3.29
C VAL A 98 -10.08 17.99 -2.89
N HIS A 99 -10.51 18.26 -1.66
CA HIS A 99 -10.70 19.64 -1.17
C HIS A 99 -9.40 20.45 -1.19
N GLU A 100 -8.30 19.85 -0.72
CA GLU A 100 -6.97 20.46 -0.76
C GLU A 100 -6.56 20.80 -2.20
N TYR A 101 -6.78 19.90 -3.15
CA TYR A 101 -6.43 20.13 -4.55
C TYR A 101 -7.12 21.38 -5.10
N PHE A 102 -8.44 21.48 -4.97
CA PHE A 102 -9.22 22.60 -5.51
C PHE A 102 -9.02 23.91 -4.75
N LYS A 103 -8.56 23.86 -3.49
CA LYS A 103 -8.16 25.07 -2.75
C LYS A 103 -6.96 25.77 -3.38
N PHE A 104 -6.01 24.99 -3.93
CA PHE A 104 -4.76 25.51 -4.49
C PHE A 104 -4.71 25.52 -6.02
N ASN A 105 -5.65 24.84 -6.70
CA ASN A 105 -5.71 24.72 -8.16
C ASN A 105 -7.11 25.14 -8.65
N SER A 106 -7.32 26.45 -8.83
CA SER A 106 -8.63 27.02 -9.19
C SER A 106 -8.90 27.07 -10.71
N GLN A 107 -7.94 26.72 -11.56
CA GLN A 107 -8.01 26.82 -13.03
C GLN A 107 -7.42 25.60 -13.76
N GLY A 108 -7.26 24.46 -13.09
CA GLY A 108 -6.52 23.29 -13.60
C GLY A 108 -7.38 22.16 -14.16
N VAL A 109 -6.75 21.31 -14.99
CA VAL A 109 -7.29 20.02 -15.42
C VAL A 109 -7.17 19.02 -14.26
N TYR A 110 -8.29 18.43 -13.83
CA TYR A 110 -8.30 17.33 -12.86
C TYR A 110 -8.25 15.98 -13.59
N THR A 111 -7.14 15.26 -13.43
CA THR A 111 -6.98 13.89 -13.96
C THR A 111 -6.86 12.93 -12.80
N ASP A 112 -7.68 11.89 -12.78
CA ASP A 112 -7.68 10.88 -11.71
C ASP A 112 -7.86 9.48 -12.31
N LEU A 113 -7.45 8.47 -11.57
CA LEU A 113 -7.47 7.06 -11.95
C LEU A 113 -6.80 6.78 -13.31
N ALA A 114 -5.74 7.53 -13.64
CA ALA A 114 -5.05 7.44 -14.93
C ALA A 114 -4.26 6.13 -15.05
N MET A 115 -4.41 5.45 -16.19
CA MET A 115 -3.59 4.29 -16.53
C MET A 115 -2.36 4.75 -17.31
N ASN A 116 -1.18 4.29 -16.89
CA ASN A 116 0.13 4.61 -17.46
C ASN A 116 0.38 6.13 -17.63
N PRO A 117 0.24 6.95 -16.57
CA PRO A 117 0.30 8.41 -16.67
C PRO A 117 1.64 8.96 -17.18
N HIS A 118 2.75 8.23 -16.98
CA HIS A 118 4.07 8.62 -17.50
C HIS A 118 4.21 8.52 -19.02
N LEU A 119 3.30 7.81 -19.71
CA LEU A 119 3.29 7.75 -21.19
C LEU A 119 2.59 8.96 -21.84
N ASN A 120 1.93 9.81 -21.05
CA ASN A 120 1.23 11.00 -21.54
C ASN A 120 2.07 12.28 -21.49
N SER A 121 3.41 12.18 -21.56
CA SER A 121 4.23 13.35 -21.88
C SER A 121 3.90 13.78 -23.31
N GLY A 122 3.01 14.77 -23.45
CA GLY A 122 2.73 15.39 -24.73
C GLY A 122 4.02 15.85 -25.43
N ILE A 123 3.90 16.13 -26.72
CA ILE A 123 4.98 16.48 -27.67
C ILE A 123 5.89 17.65 -27.20
N PHE A 124 5.55 18.32 -26.09
CA PHE A 124 6.26 19.46 -25.50
C PHE A 124 6.82 19.22 -24.09
N GLY A 125 7.21 17.99 -23.76
CA GLY A 125 8.32 17.71 -22.83
C GLY A 125 8.16 17.97 -21.33
N HIS A 126 7.16 18.73 -20.86
CA HIS A 126 6.92 18.91 -19.43
C HIS A 126 5.42 19.05 -19.11
N ILE A 127 4.85 18.03 -18.46
CA ILE A 127 3.60 18.18 -17.70
C ILE A 127 3.98 17.88 -16.24
N PRO A 128 3.88 18.84 -15.31
CA PRO A 128 3.98 18.54 -13.88
C PRO A 128 2.90 17.50 -13.54
N MET A 129 3.20 16.48 -12.75
CA MET A 129 2.28 15.38 -12.49
C MET A 129 1.08 15.84 -11.66
N HIS A 130 0.08 16.44 -12.31
CA HIS A 130 -1.21 16.80 -11.72
C HIS A 130 -2.19 15.62 -11.67
N THR A 131 -1.74 14.41 -12.02
CA THR A 131 -2.52 13.19 -11.90
C THR A 131 -2.80 12.91 -10.43
N HIS A 132 -4.06 13.04 -10.02
CA HIS A 132 -4.47 12.85 -8.64
C HIS A 132 -4.20 11.42 -8.16
N ARG A 133 -4.63 10.41 -8.93
CA ARG A 133 -4.18 9.01 -8.80
C ARG A 133 -3.87 8.43 -10.16
N GLY A 134 -2.81 7.64 -10.24
CA GLY A 134 -2.48 6.89 -11.45
C GLY A 134 -1.86 5.54 -11.13
N TYR A 135 -1.86 4.65 -12.10
CA TYR A 135 -1.24 3.34 -11.99
C TYR A 135 -0.48 3.02 -13.28
N ASN A 136 0.76 2.56 -13.14
CA ASN A 136 1.61 2.16 -14.23
C ASN A 136 1.74 0.63 -14.25
N ALA A 137 1.14 0.01 -15.26
CA ALA A 137 1.10 -1.43 -15.45
C ALA A 137 2.45 -2.03 -15.90
N PHE A 138 3.40 -1.20 -16.35
CA PHE A 138 4.71 -1.68 -16.83
C PHE A 138 5.69 -1.98 -15.69
N ASN A 139 5.52 -1.32 -14.55
CA ASN A 139 6.43 -1.42 -13.40
C ASN A 139 5.70 -1.50 -12.04
N ASP A 140 4.38 -1.72 -12.06
CA ASP A 140 3.50 -1.78 -10.89
C ASP A 140 3.59 -0.58 -9.93
N THR A 141 3.89 0.62 -10.44
CA THR A 141 3.93 1.82 -9.59
C THR A 141 2.58 2.51 -9.51
N VAL A 142 2.19 2.91 -8.31
CA VAL A 142 1.04 3.78 -8.04
C VAL A 142 1.53 5.21 -7.89
N VAL A 143 0.81 6.13 -8.51
CA VAL A 143 1.07 7.56 -8.50
C VAL A 143 -0.01 8.24 -7.66
N PHE A 144 0.40 9.18 -6.81
CA PHE A 144 -0.49 10.16 -6.22
C PHE A 144 0.14 11.55 -6.37
N ARG A 145 -0.38 12.37 -7.30
CA ARG A 145 0.24 13.65 -7.68
C ARG A 145 1.72 13.44 -8.07
N ASP A 146 2.64 14.10 -7.38
CA ASP A 146 4.09 13.99 -7.61
C ASP A 146 4.76 12.88 -6.78
N GLU A 147 4.00 12.11 -5.99
CA GLU A 147 4.50 10.97 -5.24
C GLU A 147 4.36 9.69 -6.07
N ILE A 148 5.37 8.80 -5.97
CA ILE A 148 5.38 7.46 -6.58
C ILE A 148 5.61 6.39 -5.52
N LEU A 149 4.85 5.29 -5.60
CA LEU A 149 5.00 4.09 -4.77
C LEU A 149 5.19 2.87 -5.66
N ASP A 150 6.26 2.12 -5.44
CA ASP A 150 6.44 0.80 -6.02
C ASP A 150 5.70 -0.26 -5.20
N LEU A 151 4.69 -0.91 -5.79
CA LEU A 151 3.95 -1.98 -5.12
C LEU A 151 4.82 -3.23 -4.89
N ASN A 152 5.81 -3.48 -5.76
CA ASN A 152 6.69 -4.64 -5.63
C ASN A 152 7.56 -4.55 -4.37
N GLU A 153 8.05 -3.38 -4.01
CA GLU A 153 8.79 -3.17 -2.76
C GLU A 153 7.97 -3.57 -1.52
N LEU A 154 6.67 -3.21 -1.52
CA LEU A 154 5.76 -3.57 -0.43
C LEU A 154 5.48 -5.07 -0.40
N LEU A 155 5.25 -5.69 -1.56
CA LEU A 155 4.98 -7.12 -1.66
C LEU A 155 6.17 -7.96 -1.23
N ILE A 156 7.39 -7.57 -1.60
CA ILE A 156 8.64 -8.21 -1.16
C ILE A 156 8.78 -8.11 0.38
N ALA A 157 8.48 -6.95 0.96
CA ALA A 157 8.54 -6.76 2.41
C ALA A 157 7.49 -7.62 3.14
N LEU A 158 6.29 -7.78 2.58
CA LEU A 158 5.26 -8.67 3.12
C LEU A 158 5.67 -10.15 3.02
N ASP A 159 6.33 -10.55 1.93
CA ASP A 159 6.84 -11.91 1.77
C ASP A 159 7.94 -12.24 2.78
N ALA A 160 8.90 -11.34 2.96
CA ALA A 160 9.91 -11.49 4.00
C ALA A 160 9.28 -11.56 5.41
N LEU A 161 8.24 -10.76 5.66
CA LEU A 161 7.51 -10.79 6.93
C LEU A 161 6.76 -12.12 7.13
N LEU A 162 6.13 -12.67 6.09
CA LEU A 162 5.46 -13.97 6.14
C LEU A 162 6.44 -15.09 6.50
N GLU A 163 7.65 -15.08 5.95
CA GLU A 163 8.70 -16.04 6.31
C GLU A 163 9.05 -15.95 7.80
N ASN A 164 9.16 -14.74 8.34
CA ASN A 164 9.43 -14.51 9.75
C ASN A 164 8.26 -14.93 10.66
N CYS A 165 7.03 -14.98 10.15
CA CYS A 165 5.87 -15.46 10.89
C CYS A 165 5.76 -16.99 10.94
N LYS A 166 6.41 -17.75 10.05
CA LYS A 166 6.29 -19.22 9.98
C LYS A 166 6.54 -19.97 11.29
N PRO A 167 7.53 -19.61 12.13
CA PRO A 167 7.76 -20.28 13.42
C PRO A 167 6.62 -20.13 14.42
N TYR A 168 5.74 -19.15 14.18
CA TYR A 168 4.63 -18.77 15.07
C TYR A 168 3.27 -19.13 14.50
N ALA A 169 3.22 -19.49 13.20
CA ALA A 169 2.04 -20.07 12.60
C ALA A 169 1.86 -21.48 13.17
N LEU A 170 0.79 -21.69 13.94
CA LEU A 170 0.36 -23.03 14.32
C LEU A 170 0.22 -23.85 13.03
N ALA A 171 0.91 -25.00 12.96
CA ALA A 171 0.57 -26.03 11.98
C ALA A 171 -0.95 -26.25 12.09
N GLY A 172 -1.64 -26.13 10.95
CA GLY A 172 -3.07 -25.83 10.88
C GLY A 172 -3.95 -26.62 11.87
N CYS A 173 -4.93 -25.91 12.42
CA CYS A 173 -6.26 -26.49 12.57
C CYS A 173 -6.94 -26.52 11.19
#